data_AF-A0A3D4UNV7-F1
#
_entry.id   AF-A0A3D4UNV7-F1
#
_cell.length_a   1.000
_cell.length_b   1.000
_cell.length_c   1.000
_cell.angle_alpha   90.00
_cell.angle_beta   90.00
_cell.angle_gamma   90.00
#
_symmetry.space_group_name_H-M   'P 1'
#
loop_
_entity.id
_entity.type
_entity.pdbx_description
1 polymer ?
#
loop_
_entity_poly.entity_id
_entity_poly.type
_entity_poly.pdbx_seq_one_letter_code
_entity_poly.pdbx_strand_id
1 'polypeptide(L)' 'IDVHRVSRKDWIAAKLVSSLKRPQDIADIRELKPTAEELSFAEEHLDRLTAEHLDGHDYASQRAILQSIRSQP' A
#
# COMPACT_ATOMS: atom_id res chain seq x y z
N ILE A 1 -20.18 -11.71 -18.29
CA ILE A 1 -18.93 -10.93 -18.11
C ILE A 1 -18.25 -11.52 -16.90
N ASP A 2 -17.11 -12.20 -17.09
CA ASP A 2 -16.29 -12.65 -15.96
C ASP A 2 -15.56 -11.44 -15.37
N VAL A 3 -15.72 -11.23 -14.07
CA VAL A 3 -15.08 -10.12 -13.35
C VAL A 3 -13.92 -10.69 -12.57
N HIS A 4 -12.70 -10.49 -13.08
CA HIS A 4 -11.49 -10.80 -12.32
C HIS A 4 -11.38 -9.87 -11.12
N ARG A 5 -11.51 -10.42 -9.91
CA ARG A 5 -11.38 -9.67 -8.67
C ARG A 5 -9.91 -9.63 -8.27
N VAL A 6 -9.38 -8.42 -8.13
CA VAL A 6 -8.10 -8.19 -7.45
C VAL A 6 -8.28 -8.53 -5.97
N SER A 7 -7.29 -9.21 -5.38
CA SER A 7 -7.35 -9.49 -3.95
C SER A 7 -7.30 -8.18 -3.16
N ARG A 8 -7.93 -8.15 -1.99
CA ARG A 8 -7.95 -6.96 -1.15
C ARG A 8 -6.53 -6.51 -0.75
N LYS A 9 -5.64 -7.45 -0.46
CA LYS A 9 -4.22 -7.21 -0.15
C LYS A 9 -3.49 -6.53 -1.31
N ASP A 10 -3.66 -7.06 -2.53
CA ASP A 10 -3.04 -6.50 -3.73
C ASP A 10 -3.56 -5.11 -4.06
N TRP A 11 -4.86 -4.88 -3.85
CA TRP A 11 -5.47 -3.57 -4.06
C TRP A 11 -4.92 -2.52 -3.09
N ILE A 12 -4.75 -2.87 -1.81
CA ILE A 12 -4.14 -1.98 -0.80
C ILE A 12 -2.70 -1.67 -1.18
N ALA A 13 -1.91 -2.68 -1.54
CA ALA A 13 -0.51 -2.50 -1.95
C ALA A 13 -0.39 -1.57 -3.18
N ALA A 14 -1.23 -1.79 -4.20
CA ALA A 14 -1.24 -0.96 -5.40
C ALA A 14 -1.59 0.51 -5.09
N LYS A 15 -2.62 0.74 -4.26
CA LYS A 15 -3.01 2.09 -3.82
C LYS A 15 -1.93 2.78 -3.00
N LEU A 16 -1.25 2.03 -2.13
CA LEU A 16 -0.16 2.57 -1.33
C LEU A 16 0.97 3.08 -2.22
N VAL A 17 1.34 2.31 -3.26
CA VAL A 17 2.37 2.71 -4.24
C VAL A 17 1.97 3.99 -5.00
N SER A 18 0.71 4.11 -5.42
CA SER A 18 0.23 5.28 -6.17
C SER A 18 -0.16 6.49 -5.32
N SER A 19 -0.21 6.36 -4.00
CA SER A 19 -0.74 7.36 -3.06
C SER A 19 -0.13 8.77 -3.19
N LEU A 20 1.15 8.90 -3.54
CA LEU A 20 1.78 10.21 -3.74
C LEU A 20 1.29 10.94 -5.00
N LYS A 21 0.91 10.18 -6.04
CA LYS A 21 0.35 10.72 -7.28
C LYS A 21 -1.16 10.85 -7.21
N ARG A 22 -1.80 10.14 -6.29
CA ARG A 22 -3.25 10.03 -6.12
C ARG A 22 -3.60 10.07 -4.63
N PRO A 23 -3.68 11.27 -4.03
CA PRO A 23 -3.93 11.42 -2.59
C PRO A 23 -5.22 10.71 -2.11
N GLN A 24 -6.22 10.55 -2.99
CA GLN A 24 -7.44 9.81 -2.69
C GLN A 24 -7.19 8.34 -2.32
N ASP A 25 -6.10 7.74 -2.79
CA ASP A 25 -5.77 6.36 -2.47
C ASP A 25 -5.50 6.18 -0.96
N ILE A 26 -5.01 7.22 -0.27
CA ILE A 26 -4.82 7.19 1.19
C ILE A 26 -6.18 7.16 1.90
N ALA A 27 -7.14 7.95 1.43
CA ALA A 27 -8.49 7.97 2.00
C ALA A 27 -9.16 6.60 1.81
N ASP A 28 -9.07 6.04 0.60
CA ASP A 28 -9.61 4.73 0.27
C ASP A 28 -9.03 3.62 1.17
N ILE A 29 -7.71 3.61 1.39
CA ILE A 29 -7.08 2.63 2.31
C ILE A 29 -7.59 2.83 3.74
N ARG A 30 -7.73 4.08 4.22
CA ARG A 30 -8.24 4.34 5.58
C ARG A 30 -9.68 3.89 5.75
N GLU A 31 -10.54 4.15 4.77
CA GLU A 31 -11.94 3.72 4.79
C GLU A 31 -12.09 2.19 4.83
N LEU A 32 -11.18 1.47 4.19
CA LEU A 32 -11.16 0.01 4.25
C LEU A 32 -10.88 -0.55 5.64
N LYS A 33 -10.24 0.21 6.55
CA LYS A 33 -9.78 -0.27 7.87
C LYS A 33 -8.98 -1.58 7.76
N PRO A 34 -7.82 -1.56 7.08
CA PRO A 34 -7.06 -2.76 6.79
C PRO A 34 -6.58 -3.44 8.08
N THR A 35 -6.50 -4.77 8.04
CA THR A 35 -5.98 -5.54 9.18
C THR A 35 -4.47 -5.39 9.31
N ALA A 36 -3.91 -5.77 10.46
CA ALA A 36 -2.47 -5.80 10.67
C ALA A 36 -1.74 -6.71 9.65
N GLU A 37 -2.37 -7.80 9.24
CA GLU A 37 -1.84 -8.72 8.22
C GLU A 37 -1.81 -8.05 6.84
N GLU A 38 -2.88 -7.34 6.46
CA GLU A 38 -2.95 -6.62 5.19
C GLU A 38 -1.91 -5.49 5.13
N LEU A 39 -1.71 -4.77 6.24
CA LEU A 39 -0.68 -3.73 6.33
C LEU A 39 0.73 -4.32 6.27
N SER A 40 0.97 -5.49 6.87
CA SER A 40 2.27 -6.17 6.80
C SER A 40 2.57 -6.69 5.40
N PHE A 41 1.56 -7.22 4.70
CA PHE A 41 1.71 -7.56 3.28
C PHE A 41 2.07 -6.35 2.41
N ALA A 42 1.45 -5.20 2.66
CA ALA A 42 1.77 -3.97 1.91
C ALA A 42 3.22 -3.50 2.19
N GLU A 43 3.71 -3.67 3.41
CA GLU A 43 5.11 -3.39 3.78
C GLU A 43 6.10 -4.29 3.02
N GLU A 44 5.87 -5.61 3.05
CA GLU A 44 6.67 -6.59 2.31
C GLU A 44 6.65 -6.32 0.79
N HIS A 45 5.52 -5.82 0.27
CA HIS A 45 5.41 -5.42 -1.13
C HIS A 45 6.33 -4.23 -1.46
N LEU A 46 6.42 -3.22 -0.59
CA LEU A 46 7.35 -2.11 -0.76
C LEU A 46 8.82 -2.58 -0.66
N ASP A 47 9.13 -3.50 0.25
CA ASP A 47 10.48 -4.10 0.36
C ASP A 47 10.87 -4.78 -0.95
N ARG A 48 9.96 -5.57 -1.53
CA ARG A 48 10.18 -6.25 -2.82
C ARG A 48 10.42 -5.26 -3.95
N LEU A 49 9.58 -4.23 -4.06
CA LEU A 49 9.75 -3.19 -5.09
C LEU A 49 11.08 -2.46 -4.94
N THR A 50 11.49 -2.15 -3.71
CA THR A 50 12.78 -1.51 -3.40
C THR A 50 13.95 -2.41 -3.82
N ALA A 51 13.87 -3.72 -3.56
CA ALA A 51 14.91 -4.68 -3.91
C ALA A 51 15.00 -4.94 -5.43
N GLU A 52 13.87 -4.87 -6.14
CA GLU A 52 13.79 -5.10 -7.58
C GLU A 52 14.07 -3.84 -8.43
N HIS A 53 13.88 -2.64 -7.87
CA HIS A 53 14.11 -1.39 -8.60
C HIS A 53 15.59 -0.98 -8.62
N LEU A 54 16.13 -0.84 -9.84
CA LEU A 54 17.50 -0.38 -10.09
C LEU A 54 17.68 1.13 -9.95
N ASP A 55 16.59 1.91 -9.84
CA ASP A 55 16.63 3.37 -9.76
C ASP A 55 16.82 3.92 -8.33
N GLY A 56 16.87 3.02 -7.33
CA GLY A 56 17.09 3.39 -5.93
C GLY A 56 15.87 3.99 -5.23
N HIS A 57 14.66 3.77 -5.77
CA HIS A 57 13.42 4.20 -5.11
C HIS A 57 13.19 3.42 -3.80
N ASP A 58 13.21 4.11 -2.65
CA ASP A 58 13.14 3.50 -1.31
C ASP A 58 11.72 3.45 -0.70
N TYR A 59 10.77 4.10 -1.37
CA TYR A 59 9.37 4.24 -0.96
C TYR A 59 9.19 4.80 0.46
N ALA A 60 10.11 5.65 0.94
CA ALA A 60 10.11 6.16 2.31
C ALA A 60 8.80 6.88 2.68
N SER A 61 8.23 7.68 1.78
CA SER A 61 6.95 8.37 2.03
C SER A 61 5.77 7.41 2.14
N GLN A 62 5.75 6.34 1.34
CA GLN A 62 4.73 5.31 1.40
C GLN A 62 4.83 4.52 2.71
N ARG A 63 6.05 4.23 3.18
CA ARG A 63 6.27 3.65 4.51
C ARG A 63 5.72 4.55 5.63
N ALA A 64 5.96 5.86 5.54
CA ALA A 64 5.42 6.82 6.51
C ALA A 64 3.87 6.84 6.49
N ILE A 65 3.24 6.76 5.32
CA ILE A 65 1.78 6.64 5.18
C ILE A 65 1.29 5.35 5.86
N LEU A 66 1.96 4.23 5.61
CA LEU A 66 1.61 2.94 6.19
C LEU A 66 1.67 2.98 7.73
N GLN A 67 2.73 3.58 8.29
CA GLN A 67 2.87 3.76 9.74
C GLN A 67 1.81 4.71 10.32
N SER A 68 1.46 5.77 9.58
CA SER A 68 0.35 6.66 9.96
C SER A 68 -0.98 5.90 10.04
N ILE A 69 -1.24 4.97 9.12
CA ILE A 69 -2.46 4.15 9.12
C ILE A 69 -2.43 3.15 10.28
N ARG A 70 -1.30 2.47 10.53
CA ARG A 70 -1.13 1.53 11.65
C ARG A 70 -1.37 2.18 13.02
N SER A 71 -1.05 3.47 13.15
CA SER A 71 -1.14 4.21 14.42
C SER A 71 -2.53 4.80 14.69
N GLN A 72 -3.50 4.64 13.78
CA GLN A 72 -4.86 5.08 14.03
C GLN A 72 -5.60 4.06 14.91
N PRO A 73 -6.30 4.52 15.96
CA PRO A 73 -7.04 3.67 16.90
C PRO A 73 -8.29 3.02 16.29
#